data_AF-A0A6L7MNH8-F1
#
_entry.id   AF-A0A6L7MNH8-F1
#
_cell.length_a   1.000
_cell.length_b   1.000
_cell.length_c   1.000
_cell.angle_alpha   90.00
_cell.angle_beta   90.00
_cell.angle_gamma   90.00
#
_symmetry.space_group_name_H-M   'P 1'
#
loop_
_entity.id
_entity.type
_entity.pdbx_description
1 polymer ?
#
loop_
_entity_poly.entity_id
_entity_poly.type
_entity_poly.pdbx_seq_one_letter_code
_entity_poly.pdbx_strand_id
1 'polypeptide(L)'
;MATACTALPSLPFAEAATEPSPDGAAEHIGEQGESVGAAAWWKSFDDPDLDRVVALVLEANFDIATAVARVEQARAKARVAVAARLPMVQAAFGASEFDAPTNVGFGAQLQELGGDAFALFDVPLPDRLDQATYSAGLDFAYE
;
A
#
# COMPACT_ATOMS: atom_id res chain seq x y z
N MET A 1 -27.21 -13.98 11.35
CA MET A 1 -26.63 -14.98 10.41
C MET A 1 -26.18 -14.21 9.17
N ALA A 2 -24.90 -13.83 9.10
CA ALA A 2 -24.37 -13.10 7.95
C ALA A 2 -23.91 -14.11 6.88
N THR A 3 -24.61 -14.12 5.76
CA THR A 3 -24.33 -14.98 4.60
C THR A 3 -23.13 -14.40 3.87
N ALA A 4 -21.98 -15.07 3.95
CA ALA A 4 -20.82 -14.74 3.14
C ALA A 4 -21.09 -15.13 1.67
N CYS A 5 -21.38 -14.14 0.81
CA CYS A 5 -21.44 -14.34 -0.64
C CYS A 5 -20.02 -14.49 -1.21
N THR A 6 -19.44 -15.68 -1.16
CA THR A 6 -18.32 -16.06 -2.03
C THR A 6 -18.86 -16.41 -3.41
N ALA A 7 -18.97 -15.40 -4.28
CA ALA A 7 -19.38 -15.58 -5.67
C ALA A 7 -18.24 -16.07 -6.59
N LEU A 8 -17.03 -16.34 -6.06
CA LEU A 8 -15.99 -16.99 -6.86
C LEU A 8 -16.25 -18.50 -6.89
N PRO A 9 -16.53 -19.08 -8.08
CA PRO A 9 -16.45 -20.53 -8.22
C PRO A 9 -15.01 -20.96 -7.88
N SER A 10 -14.85 -22.09 -7.20
CA SER A 10 -13.54 -22.70 -7.00
C SER A 10 -12.87 -22.86 -8.36
N LEU A 11 -11.78 -22.14 -8.60
CA LEU A 11 -10.98 -22.35 -9.79
C LEU A 11 -10.45 -23.79 -9.71
N PRO A 12 -10.82 -24.69 -10.65
CA PRO A 12 -10.14 -25.97 -10.70
C PRO A 12 -8.67 -25.67 -10.97
N PHE A 13 -7.77 -26.23 -10.17
CA PHE A 13 -6.38 -26.30 -10.59
C PHE A 13 -6.40 -27.10 -11.89
N ALA A 14 -6.05 -26.45 -13.01
CA ALA A 14 -5.84 -27.16 -14.25
C ALA A 14 -4.71 -28.15 -13.97
N GLU A 15 -5.03 -29.44 -13.97
CA GLU A 15 -4.00 -30.48 -13.94
C GLU A 15 -3.07 -30.18 -15.11
N ALA A 16 -1.79 -29.92 -14.80
CA ALA A 16 -0.82 -29.59 -15.82
C ALA A 16 -0.82 -30.72 -16.84
N ALA A 17 -1.13 -30.40 -18.10
CA ALA A 17 -1.01 -31.34 -19.19
C ALA A 17 0.43 -31.84 -19.18
N THR A 18 0.62 -33.09 -18.76
CA THR A 18 1.93 -33.73 -18.79
C THR A 18 2.23 -33.98 -20.25
N GLU A 19 3.07 -33.13 -20.86
CA GLU A 19 3.65 -33.47 -22.14
C GLU A 19 4.37 -34.81 -21.97
N PRO A 20 4.09 -35.82 -22.82
CA PRO A 20 4.80 -37.08 -22.74
C PRO A 20 6.29 -36.78 -22.90
N SER A 21 7.05 -37.11 -21.86
CA SER A 21 8.51 -37.11 -21.91
C SER A 21 8.92 -37.91 -23.14
N PRO A 22 9.85 -37.43 -23.98
CA PRO A 22 10.35 -38.23 -25.09
C PRO A 22 10.82 -39.59 -24.54
N ASP A 23 10.26 -40.66 -25.11
CA ASP A 23 10.50 -42.04 -24.70
C ASP A 23 12.01 -42.29 -24.66
N GLY A 24 12.55 -42.61 -23.46
CA GLY A 24 13.93 -43.05 -23.27
C GLY A 24 14.81 -42.25 -22.30
N ALA A 25 14.35 -41.15 -21.70
CA ALA A 25 15.17 -40.39 -20.74
C ALA A 25 15.30 -41.02 -19.34
N ALA A 26 14.44 -41.99 -18.99
CA ALA A 26 14.28 -42.49 -17.62
C ALA A 26 14.98 -43.82 -17.30
N GLU A 27 15.46 -44.58 -18.29
CA GLU A 27 15.94 -45.95 -18.06
C GLU A 27 17.38 -46.09 -17.53
N HIS A 28 18.13 -44.98 -17.38
CA HIS A 28 19.54 -45.03 -16.96
C HIS A 28 19.92 -44.20 -15.72
N ILE A 29 18.97 -43.59 -15.01
CA ILE A 29 19.29 -42.85 -13.77
C ILE A 29 19.20 -43.82 -12.59
N GLY A 30 20.34 -44.43 -12.26
CA GLY A 30 20.45 -45.52 -11.28
C GLY A 30 19.88 -45.20 -9.89
N GLU A 31 19.35 -46.26 -9.28
CA GLU A 31 18.69 -46.38 -7.97
C GLU A 31 19.57 -46.06 -6.74
N GLN A 32 20.63 -45.26 -6.89
CA GLN A 32 21.69 -45.09 -5.88
C GLN A 32 22.12 -43.62 -5.66
N GLY A 33 21.35 -42.63 -6.11
CA GLY A 33 21.59 -41.24 -5.77
C GLY A 33 20.92 -40.87 -4.45
N GLU A 34 21.67 -40.78 -3.35
CA GLU A 34 21.25 -40.03 -2.17
C GLU A 34 20.72 -38.68 -2.68
N SER A 35 19.44 -38.38 -2.41
CA SER A 35 18.75 -37.29 -3.08
C SER A 35 19.41 -35.97 -2.68
N VAL A 36 20.40 -35.52 -3.46
CA VAL A 36 20.82 -34.13 -3.47
C VAL A 36 19.54 -33.37 -3.75
N GLY A 37 18.99 -32.71 -2.72
CA GLY A 37 17.65 -32.15 -2.79
C GLY A 37 17.52 -31.33 -4.06
N ALA A 38 16.43 -31.48 -4.81
CA ALA A 38 16.25 -30.89 -6.14
C ALA A 38 16.58 -29.38 -6.21
N ALA A 39 16.58 -28.69 -5.07
CA ALA A 39 17.00 -27.31 -4.92
C ALA A 39 18.50 -27.04 -5.14
N ALA A 40 19.39 -28.02 -4.96
CA ALA A 40 20.85 -27.89 -5.06
C ALA A 40 21.47 -28.94 -5.99
N TRP A 41 20.76 -29.33 -7.04
CA TRP A 41 21.14 -30.40 -7.98
C TRP A 41 22.55 -30.25 -8.55
N TRP A 42 23.06 -29.02 -8.69
CA TRP A 42 24.40 -28.74 -9.22
C TRP A 42 25.54 -29.26 -8.31
N LYS A 43 25.25 -29.57 -7.04
CA LYS A 43 26.23 -30.17 -6.12
C LYS A 43 26.66 -31.57 -6.54
N SER A 44 25.86 -32.27 -7.35
CA SER A 44 26.21 -33.59 -7.87
C SER A 44 27.41 -33.59 -8.83
N PHE A 45 27.81 -32.42 -9.33
CA PHE A 45 28.99 -32.27 -10.19
C PHE A 45 30.32 -32.21 -9.42
N ASP A 46 30.28 -32.08 -8.08
CA ASP A 46 31.47 -31.97 -7.21
C ASP A 46 32.49 -30.90 -7.66
N ASP A 47 31.99 -29.77 -8.18
CA ASP A 47 32.79 -28.65 -8.68
C ASP A 47 32.71 -27.44 -7.72
N PRO A 48 33.82 -27.09 -7.01
CA PRO A 48 33.83 -25.98 -6.07
C PRO A 48 33.77 -24.60 -6.74
N ASP A 49 34.19 -24.47 -8.00
CA ASP A 49 34.06 -23.22 -8.75
C ASP A 49 32.61 -22.98 -9.17
N LEU A 50 31.91 -24.03 -9.60
CA LEU A 50 30.47 -23.98 -9.90
C LEU A 50 29.68 -23.54 -8.66
N ASP A 51 29.98 -24.13 -7.50
CA ASP A 51 29.35 -23.76 -6.23
C ASP A 51 29.53 -22.29 -5.88
N ARG A 52 30.74 -21.77 -6.08
CA ARG A 52 31.05 -20.36 -5.81
C ARG A 52 30.27 -19.42 -6.73
N VAL A 53 30.14 -19.76 -8.01
CA VAL A 53 29.38 -18.95 -8.97
C VAL A 53 27.90 -18.97 -8.63
N VAL A 54 27.33 -20.13 -8.31
CA VAL A 54 25.91 -20.22 -7.93
C VAL A 54 25.64 -19.42 -6.66
N ALA A 55 26.50 -19.51 -5.64
CA ALA A 55 26.37 -18.72 -4.42
C ALA A 55 26.38 -17.20 -4.70
N LEU A 56 27.34 -16.74 -5.53
CA LEU A 56 27.45 -15.33 -5.90
C LEU A 56 26.21 -14.83 -6.66
N VAL A 57 25.68 -15.64 -7.59
CA VAL A 57 24.47 -15.29 -8.33
C VAL A 57 23.26 -15.25 -7.40
N LEU A 58 23.08 -16.21 -6.51
CA LEU A 58 21.96 -16.21 -5.57
C LEU A 58 21.99 -15.01 -4.61
N GLU A 59 23.17 -14.53 -4.24
CA GLU A 59 23.33 -13.35 -3.37
C GLU A 59 23.09 -12.03 -4.11
N ALA A 60 23.53 -11.91 -5.37
CA ALA A 60 23.60 -10.63 -6.08
C ALA A 60 22.74 -10.55 -7.36
N ASN A 61 21.80 -11.47 -7.59
CA ASN A 61 20.95 -11.46 -8.79
C ASN A 61 19.75 -10.51 -8.64
N PHE A 62 19.75 -9.44 -9.44
CA PHE A 62 18.70 -8.42 -9.47
C PHE A 62 17.35 -8.93 -10.00
N ASP A 63 17.32 -9.96 -10.84
CA ASP A 63 16.07 -10.55 -11.31
C ASP A 63 15.35 -11.28 -10.17
N ILE A 64 16.10 -12.01 -9.33
CA ILE A 64 15.56 -12.65 -8.12
C ILE A 64 15.04 -11.57 -7.16
N ALA A 65 15.82 -10.52 -6.91
CA ALA A 65 15.39 -9.40 -6.07
C ALA A 65 14.10 -8.75 -6.61
N THR A 66 14.00 -8.56 -7.92
CA THR A 66 12.81 -8.03 -8.59
C THR A 66 11.61 -8.98 -8.45
N ALA A 67 11.82 -10.29 -8.58
CA ALA A 67 10.77 -11.28 -8.40
C ALA A 67 10.23 -11.27 -6.97
N VAL A 68 11.11 -11.18 -5.96
CA VAL A 68 10.72 -11.05 -4.55
C VAL A 68 9.89 -9.79 -4.33
N ALA A 69 10.34 -8.64 -4.84
CA ALA A 69 9.62 -7.38 -4.72
C ALA A 69 8.21 -7.45 -5.34
N ARG A 70 8.05 -8.14 -6.48
CA ARG A 70 6.72 -8.37 -7.10
C ARG A 70 5.81 -9.21 -6.21
N VAL A 71 6.34 -10.25 -5.56
CA VAL A 71 5.58 -11.08 -4.61
C VAL A 71 5.16 -10.26 -3.38
N GLU A 72 6.05 -9.43 -2.84
CA GLU A 72 5.73 -8.54 -1.72
C GLU A 72 4.66 -7.51 -2.09
N GLN A 73 4.76 -6.92 -3.28
CA GLN A 73 3.74 -6.01 -3.81
C GLN A 73 2.38 -6.71 -3.94
N ALA A 74 2.34 -7.95 -4.43
CA ALA A 74 1.12 -8.74 -4.53
C ALA A 74 0.51 -9.01 -3.14
N ARG A 75 1.34 -9.37 -2.15
CA ARG A 75 0.91 -9.56 -0.75
C ARG A 75 0.36 -8.27 -0.15
N ALA A 76 1.00 -7.13 -0.40
CA ALA A 76 0.52 -5.83 0.08
C ALA A 76 -0.85 -5.47 -0.52
N LYS A 77 -1.03 -5.68 -1.84
CA LYS A 77 -2.32 -5.50 -2.50
C LYS A 77 -3.41 -6.40 -1.91
N ALA A 78 -3.07 -7.67 -1.64
CA ALA A 78 -4.00 -8.60 -1.00
C ALA A 78 -4.42 -8.11 0.40
N ARG A 79 -3.48 -7.59 1.21
CA ARG A 79 -3.81 -7.02 2.53
C ARG A 79 -4.74 -5.81 2.42
N VAL A 80 -4.53 -4.91 1.47
CA VAL A 80 -5.42 -3.77 1.23
C VAL A 80 -6.83 -4.24 0.82
N ALA A 81 -6.92 -5.24 -0.05
CA ALA A 81 -8.20 -5.82 -0.47
C ALA A 81 -8.96 -6.47 0.71
N VAL A 82 -8.24 -7.09 1.65
CA VAL A 82 -8.83 -7.63 2.89
C VAL A 82 -9.25 -6.51 3.83
N ALA A 83 -8.43 -5.46 3.99
CA ALA A 83 -8.73 -4.32 4.85
C ALA A 83 -10.03 -3.60 4.46
N ALA A 84 -10.40 -3.61 3.18
CA ALA A 84 -11.67 -3.06 2.69
C ALA A 84 -12.92 -3.79 3.24
N ARG A 85 -12.77 -4.97 3.87
CA ARG A 85 -13.86 -5.72 4.52
C ARG A 85 -13.87 -5.57 6.04
N LEU A 86 -12.98 -4.77 6.60
CA LEU A 86 -12.89 -4.50 8.03
C LEU A 86 -13.50 -3.13 8.35
N PRO A 87 -13.92 -2.88 9.61
CA PRO A 87 -14.33 -1.53 10.02
C PRO A 87 -13.23 -0.51 9.74
N MET A 88 -13.61 0.64 9.20
CA MET A 88 -12.71 1.76 8.95
C MET A 88 -12.77 2.73 10.13
N VAL A 89 -11.59 3.16 10.59
CA VAL A 89 -11.43 4.23 11.58
C VAL A 89 -10.57 5.31 10.96
N GLN A 90 -11.04 6.55 10.99
CA GLN A 90 -10.31 7.69 10.47
C GLN A 90 -10.22 8.79 11.53
N ALA A 91 -9.05 9.40 11.63
CA ALA A 91 -8.80 10.57 12.45
C ALA A 91 -8.43 11.73 11.55
N ALA A 92 -9.02 12.89 11.80
CA ALA A 92 -8.75 14.12 11.07
C ALA A 92 -8.40 15.23 12.04
N PHE A 93 -7.42 16.05 11.67
CA PHE A 93 -7.02 17.24 12.40
C PHE A 93 -6.86 18.37 11.40
N GLY A 94 -7.34 19.56 11.74
CA GLY A 94 -7.29 20.73 10.90
C GLY A 94 -6.88 21.95 11.72
N ALA A 95 -6.12 22.83 11.09
CA ALA A 95 -5.86 24.18 11.56
C ALA A 95 -5.97 25.12 10.37
N SER A 96 -6.71 26.20 10.51
CA SER A 96 -6.80 27.26 9.51
C SER A 96 -6.71 28.61 10.20
N GLU A 97 -5.86 29.47 9.69
CA GLU A 97 -5.70 30.84 10.18
C GLU A 97 -6.18 31.81 9.10
N PHE A 98 -7.05 32.72 9.48
CA PHE A 98 -7.49 33.85 8.67
C PHE A 98 -6.92 35.11 9.30
N ASP A 99 -6.07 35.81 8.56
CA ASP A 99 -5.50 37.10 8.93
C ASP A 99 -5.78 38.06 7.77
N ALA A 100 -6.59 39.08 8.02
CA ALA A 100 -6.84 40.14 7.05
C ALA A 100 -6.97 41.51 7.73
N PRO A 101 -6.34 42.57 7.17
CA PRO A 101 -6.52 43.91 7.68
C PRO A 101 -7.92 44.43 7.34
N THR A 102 -8.53 45.22 8.22
CA THR A 102 -9.91 45.70 8.04
C THR A 102 -10.05 46.79 6.97
N ASN A 103 -8.95 47.23 6.37
CA ASN A 103 -8.95 48.15 5.24
C ASN A 103 -9.06 47.45 3.87
N VAL A 104 -9.19 46.11 3.82
CA VAL A 104 -9.40 45.34 2.57
C VAL A 104 -10.53 44.32 2.74
N GLY A 105 -11.07 43.81 1.63
CA GLY A 105 -12.11 42.77 1.64
C GLY A 105 -13.40 43.17 2.35
N PHE A 106 -13.94 42.30 3.20
CA PHE A 106 -15.17 42.56 3.97
C PHE A 106 -15.04 43.78 4.89
N GLY A 107 -13.84 44.06 5.44
CA GLY A 107 -13.60 45.24 6.25
C GLY A 107 -13.69 46.55 5.46
N ALA A 108 -13.16 46.60 4.24
CA ALA A 108 -13.25 47.78 3.37
C ALA A 108 -14.70 48.14 3.02
N GLN A 109 -15.54 47.12 2.80
CA GLN A 109 -16.96 47.31 2.51
C GLN A 109 -17.74 47.84 3.73
N LEU A 110 -17.35 47.44 4.95
CA LEU A 110 -17.89 48.03 6.19
C LEU A 110 -17.42 49.47 6.41
N GLN A 111 -16.17 49.79 6.06
CA GLN A 111 -15.65 51.16 6.12
C GLN A 111 -16.43 52.10 5.18
N GLU A 112 -16.80 51.63 3.98
CA GLU A 112 -17.59 52.37 2.99
C GLU A 112 -19.04 52.64 3.44
N LEU A 113 -19.64 51.71 4.19
CA LEU A 113 -20.93 51.89 4.86
C LEU A 113 -20.86 52.81 6.08
N GLY A 114 -19.73 53.52 6.24
CA GLY A 114 -19.36 54.29 7.42
C GLY A 114 -18.86 53.33 8.48
N GLY A 115 -17.55 53.12 8.59
CA GLY A 115 -16.93 52.31 9.66
C GLY A 115 -17.34 52.72 11.10
N ASP A 116 -18.04 53.85 11.21
CA ASP A 116 -18.70 54.41 12.37
C ASP A 116 -20.13 53.85 12.61
N ALA A 117 -20.65 52.98 11.76
CA ALA A 117 -21.99 52.40 11.86
C ALA A 117 -22.16 51.56 13.14
N PHE A 118 -21.06 50.98 13.64
CA PHE A 118 -20.99 50.35 14.96
C PHE A 118 -20.70 51.35 16.10
N ALA A 119 -20.23 52.57 15.79
CA ALA A 119 -20.04 53.63 16.77
C ALA A 119 -21.38 54.19 17.31
N LEU A 120 -22.50 54.01 16.61
CA LEU A 120 -23.85 54.24 17.17
C LEU A 120 -24.10 53.37 18.43
N PHE A 121 -23.42 52.23 18.50
CA PHE A 121 -23.44 51.31 19.65
C PHE A 121 -22.18 51.40 20.51
N ASP A 122 -21.29 52.40 20.27
CA ASP A 122 -20.00 52.58 20.95
C ASP A 122 -19.08 51.34 20.89
N VAL A 123 -19.10 50.62 19.75
CA VAL A 123 -18.27 49.43 19.53
C VAL A 123 -17.20 49.73 18.46
N PRO A 124 -15.91 49.88 18.82
CA PRO A 124 -14.84 50.08 17.86
C PRO A 124 -14.48 48.79 17.11
N LEU A 125 -14.20 48.89 15.80
CA LEU A 125 -13.67 47.79 14.99
C LEU A 125 -12.15 47.65 15.18
N PRO A 126 -11.60 46.42 15.16
CA PRO A 126 -10.15 46.21 15.20
C PRO A 126 -9.49 46.58 13.86
N ASP A 127 -8.19 46.90 13.88
CA ASP A 127 -7.40 47.16 12.66
C ASP A 127 -7.15 45.89 11.81
N ARG A 128 -7.32 44.72 12.42
CA ARG A 128 -7.04 43.42 11.83
C ARG A 128 -8.01 42.35 12.34
N LEU A 129 -8.43 41.47 11.43
CA LEU A 129 -9.25 40.31 11.74
C LEU A 129 -8.36 39.07 11.69
N ASP A 130 -8.01 38.58 12.87
CA ASP A 130 -7.23 37.36 13.06
C ASP A 130 -8.14 36.28 13.67
N GLN A 131 -8.30 35.16 12.97
CA GLN A 131 -9.11 34.02 13.40
C GLN A 131 -8.37 32.72 13.11
N ALA A 132 -7.94 32.04 14.17
CA ALA A 132 -7.46 30.67 14.10
C ALA A 132 -8.60 29.69 14.44
N THR A 133 -8.83 28.72 13.56
CA THR A 133 -9.78 27.64 13.77
C THR A 133 -9.02 26.32 13.83
N TYR A 134 -9.26 25.55 14.88
CA TYR A 134 -8.73 24.21 15.06
C TYR A 134 -9.87 23.21 15.08
N SER A 135 -9.71 22.12 14.35
CA SER A 135 -10.67 21.02 14.32
C SER A 135 -9.97 19.69 14.56
N ALA A 136 -10.65 18.80 15.24
CA ALA A 136 -10.24 17.42 15.42
C ALA A 136 -11.49 16.54 15.34
N GLY A 137 -11.40 15.43 14.62
CA GLY A 137 -12.51 14.51 14.37
C GLY A 137 -12.04 13.06 14.38
N LEU A 138 -12.95 12.18 14.81
CA LEU A 138 -12.79 10.73 14.74
C LEU A 138 -14.05 10.14 14.11
N ASP A 139 -13.88 9.41 13.01
CA ASP A 139 -14.96 8.80 12.24
C ASP A 139 -14.80 7.28 12.21
N PHE A 140 -15.93 6.58 12.25
CA PHE A 140 -16.01 5.12 12.25
C PHE A 140 -17.06 4.68 11.24
N ALA A 141 -16.72 3.72 10.36
CA ALA A 141 -17.63 3.19 9.36
C ALA A 141 -17.57 1.66 9.29
N TYR A 142 -18.73 1.03 9.12
CA TYR A 142 -18.90 -0.42 8.96
C TYR A 142 -20.20 -0.68 8.19
N GLU A 143 -20.16 -1.57 7.20
CA GLU A 143 -21.33 -1.98 6.39
C GLU A 143 -22.00 -3.25 6.93
#